data_AF-A0A8S9W3W0-F1
#
_entry.id   AF-A0A8S9W3W0-F1
#
_cell.length_a   1.000
_cell.length_b   1.000
_cell.length_c   1.000
_cell.angle_alpha   90.00
_cell.angle_beta   90.00
_cell.angle_gamma   90.00
#
_symmetry.space_group_name_H-M   'P 1'
#
loop_
_entity.id
_entity.type
_entity.pdbx_description
1 polymer ?
#
loop_
_entity_poly.entity_id
_entity_poly.type
_entity_poly.pdbx_seq_one_letter_code
_entity_poly.pdbx_strand_id
1 'polypeptide(L)'
;MDIEDMKSQISKTKPFISAVVFSGGEPTLQRDALIELAGFARSGSLAVGLETNGFGADVVMEMLDKGLLDKVFLDVKAPLDEPEQYAIVTGLNVDAGSKAAENTARTLDKCIRAGIELEVRTTIFRGLVGAKDIRKISQYLDECDCGNLTYAVQQGLSDNTLDMKDIEKFSRQEVLDMATAIKPVNLKDIRIRTIENGEERIV
;
A
#
# COMPACT_ATOMS: atom_id res chain seq x y z
N MET A 1 4.48 10.29 21.43
CA MET A 1 5.74 10.79 20.88
C MET A 1 5.39 12.07 20.17
N ASP A 2 6.05 13.17 20.51
CA ASP A 2 5.81 14.44 19.82
C ASP A 2 6.67 14.55 18.55
N ILE A 3 6.45 15.62 17.79
CA ILE A 3 7.16 15.86 16.52
C ILE A 3 8.66 16.05 16.75
N GLU A 4 9.07 16.70 17.84
CA GLU A 4 10.48 16.99 18.12
C GLU A 4 11.25 15.71 18.49
N ASP A 5 10.63 14.80 19.24
CA ASP A 5 11.14 13.45 19.48
C ASP A 5 11.38 12.71 18.16
N MET A 6 10.43 12.76 17.23
CA MET A 6 10.55 12.10 15.93
C MET A 6 11.65 12.72 15.08
N LYS A 7 11.76 14.06 15.02
CA LYS A 7 12.88 14.76 14.34
C LYS A 7 14.24 14.39 14.95
N SER A 8 14.31 14.28 16.27
CA SER A 8 15.51 13.85 16.99
C SER A 8 15.92 12.43 16.60
N GLN A 9 14.96 11.51 16.52
CA GLN A 9 15.21 10.14 16.05
C GLN A 9 15.67 10.10 14.60
N ILE A 10 15.00 10.82 13.69
CA ILE A 10 15.42 10.92 12.27
C ILE A 10 16.86 11.42 12.19
N SER A 11 17.20 12.48 12.93
CA SER A 11 18.54 13.07 12.92
C SER A 11 19.62 12.12 13.44
N LYS A 12 19.33 11.38 14.52
CA LYS A 12 20.25 10.39 15.09
C LYS A 12 20.49 9.21 14.17
N THR A 13 19.45 8.78 13.45
CA THR A 13 19.52 7.61 12.57
C THR A 13 20.01 7.95 11.16
N LYS A 14 19.91 9.22 10.74
CA LYS A 14 20.31 9.71 9.41
C LYS A 14 21.64 9.16 8.86
N PRO A 15 22.73 9.04 9.64
CA PRO A 15 24.00 8.49 9.10
C PRO A 15 23.92 7.05 8.58
N PHE A 16 22.86 6.32 8.95
CA PHE A 16 22.70 4.89 8.68
C PHE A 16 21.56 4.58 7.71
N ILE A 17 20.79 5.59 7.28
CA ILE A 17 19.60 5.42 6.44
C ILE A 17 19.66 6.35 5.23
N SER A 18 19.01 5.92 4.15
CA SER A 18 18.83 6.74 2.94
C SER A 18 17.41 7.26 2.79
N ALA A 19 16.46 6.73 3.56
CA ALA A 19 15.06 7.06 3.47
C ALA A 19 14.34 6.97 4.82
N VAL A 20 13.24 7.72 4.95
CA VAL A 20 12.25 7.58 6.01
C VAL A 20 10.94 7.13 5.37
N VAL A 21 10.34 6.06 5.88
CA VAL A 21 9.01 5.62 5.45
C VAL A 21 8.02 5.88 6.58
N PHE A 22 7.00 6.67 6.30
CA PHE A 22 5.89 6.90 7.22
C PHE A 22 4.88 5.76 7.07
N SER A 23 4.73 4.95 8.11
CA SER A 23 3.84 3.78 8.15
C SER A 23 3.19 3.62 9.54
N GLY A 24 2.48 2.52 9.78
CA GLY A 24 1.84 2.20 11.08
C GLY A 24 0.32 2.23 11.00
N GLY A 25 -0.32 3.09 11.79
CA GLY A 25 -1.73 3.44 11.57
C GLY A 25 -1.93 4.08 10.18
N GLU A 26 -2.99 4.86 9.97
CA GLU A 26 -3.10 5.62 8.72
C GLU A 26 -2.38 6.98 8.89
N PRO A 27 -1.19 7.20 8.30
CA PRO A 27 -0.41 8.41 8.56
C PRO A 27 -1.12 9.68 8.10
N THR A 28 -1.95 9.59 7.05
CA THR A 28 -2.69 10.73 6.51
C THR A 28 -3.73 11.31 7.48
N LEU A 29 -4.12 10.57 8.53
CA LEU A 29 -4.98 11.10 9.61
C LEU A 29 -4.28 12.17 10.46
N GLN A 30 -2.94 12.22 10.44
CA GLN A 30 -2.13 13.19 11.17
C GLN A 30 -1.46 14.17 10.20
N ARG A 31 -2.27 14.77 9.31
CA ARG A 31 -1.84 15.62 8.19
C ARG A 31 -0.69 16.56 8.51
N ASP A 32 -0.86 17.41 9.53
CA ASP A 32 0.11 18.48 9.82
C ASP A 32 1.46 17.92 10.27
N ALA A 33 1.44 16.93 11.17
CA ALA A 33 2.64 16.25 11.64
C ALA A 33 3.33 15.48 10.51
N LEU A 34 2.57 14.80 9.64
CA LEU A 34 3.10 14.06 8.50
C LEU A 34 3.82 14.98 7.51
N ILE A 35 3.21 16.10 7.13
CA ILE A 35 3.79 17.07 6.20
C ILE A 35 5.07 17.68 6.81
N GLU A 36 5.04 18.05 8.09
CA GLU A 36 6.19 18.64 8.78
C GLU A 36 7.37 17.67 8.85
N LEU A 37 7.13 16.41 9.25
CA LEU A 37 8.17 15.39 9.36
C LEU A 37 8.72 14.99 7.99
N ALA A 38 7.89 14.89 6.96
CA ALA A 38 8.34 14.62 5.60
C ALA A 38 9.22 15.77 5.06
N GLY A 39 8.83 17.02 5.30
CA GLY A 39 9.64 18.20 4.98
C GLY A 39 10.98 18.19 5.70
N PHE A 40 10.98 17.85 6.99
CA PHE A 40 12.21 17.71 7.79
C PHE A 40 13.14 16.64 7.21
N ALA A 41 12.62 15.44 6.93
CA ALA A 41 13.40 14.34 6.34
C ALA A 41 14.05 14.76 5.01
N ARG A 42 13.29 15.41 4.11
CA ARG A 42 13.81 15.90 2.82
C ARG A 42 14.86 17.00 2.97
N SER A 43 14.67 17.95 3.89
CA SER A 43 15.70 18.95 4.20
C SER A 43 17.01 18.30 4.65
N GLY A 44 16.90 17.11 5.25
CA GLY A 44 18.02 16.26 5.63
C GLY A 44 18.57 15.39 4.50
N SER A 45 18.14 15.55 3.25
CA SER A 45 18.56 14.73 2.10
C SER A 45 18.22 13.24 2.24
N LEU A 46 17.15 12.92 2.97
CA LEU A 46 16.58 11.57 3.01
C LEU A 46 15.42 11.48 2.01
N ALA A 47 15.33 10.35 1.30
CA ALA A 47 14.14 10.02 0.53
C ALA A 47 12.95 9.76 1.47
N VAL A 48 11.74 9.97 0.98
CA VAL A 48 10.52 9.82 1.77
C VAL A 48 9.58 8.83 1.11
N GLY A 49 9.22 7.80 1.87
CA GLY A 49 8.17 6.85 1.54
C GLY A 49 6.92 7.08 2.38
N LEU A 50 5.75 6.74 1.84
CA LEU A 50 4.48 6.72 2.58
C LEU A 50 3.77 5.36 2.37
N GLU A 51 3.51 4.65 3.45
CA GLU A 51 2.54 3.54 3.46
C GLU A 51 1.16 4.08 3.82
N THR A 52 0.15 3.83 2.99
CA THR A 52 -1.22 4.29 3.22
C THR A 52 -2.24 3.29 2.69
N ASN A 53 -3.42 3.26 3.28
CA ASN A 53 -4.56 2.54 2.73
C ASN A 53 -5.37 3.38 1.71
N GLY A 54 -4.94 4.61 1.45
CA GLY A 54 -5.58 5.52 0.50
C GLY A 54 -6.74 6.33 1.07
N PHE A 55 -7.07 6.19 2.35
CA PHE A 55 -8.19 6.93 2.98
C PHE A 55 -8.03 8.45 2.87
N GLY A 56 -6.83 8.99 3.12
CA GLY A 56 -6.53 10.42 3.05
C GLY A 56 -6.01 10.89 1.69
N ALA A 57 -6.72 10.59 0.61
CA ALA A 57 -6.31 10.92 -0.77
C ALA A 57 -5.94 12.39 -1.01
N ASP A 58 -6.55 13.32 -0.27
CA ASP A 58 -6.25 14.76 -0.39
C ASP A 58 -4.94 15.14 0.31
N VAL A 59 -4.58 14.45 1.40
CA VAL A 59 -3.28 14.63 2.07
C VAL A 59 -2.16 14.09 1.18
N VAL A 60 -2.36 12.93 0.55
CA VAL A 60 -1.39 12.38 -0.41
C VAL A 60 -1.16 13.37 -1.57
N MET A 61 -2.22 13.95 -2.11
CA MET A 61 -2.13 14.97 -3.16
C MET A 61 -1.30 16.17 -2.74
N GLU A 62 -1.58 16.70 -1.55
CA GLU A 62 -0.84 17.83 -1.02
C GLU A 62 0.66 17.51 -0.84
N MET A 63 0.99 16.30 -0.37
CA MET A 63 2.37 15.87 -0.25
C MET A 63 3.06 15.72 -1.62
N LEU A 64 2.35 15.19 -2.63
CA LEU A 64 2.85 15.12 -4.01
C LEU A 64 3.10 16.51 -4.59
N ASP A 65 2.14 17.43 -4.45
CA ASP A 65 2.24 18.82 -4.96
C ASP A 65 3.40 19.59 -4.31
N LYS A 66 3.70 19.29 -3.04
CA LYS A 66 4.85 19.84 -2.32
C LYS A 66 6.18 19.12 -2.64
N GLY A 67 6.16 18.08 -3.47
CA GLY A 67 7.33 17.27 -3.81
C GLY A 67 7.91 16.54 -2.59
N LEU A 68 7.06 16.11 -1.66
CA LEU A 68 7.46 15.49 -0.39
C LEU A 68 7.62 13.97 -0.44
N LEU A 69 7.21 13.32 -1.52
CA LEU A 69 7.18 11.87 -1.64
C LEU A 69 8.07 11.40 -2.79
N ASP A 70 8.93 10.42 -2.51
CA ASP A 70 9.71 9.71 -3.51
C ASP A 70 9.08 8.35 -3.86
N LYS A 71 8.37 7.73 -2.88
CA LYS A 71 7.66 6.47 -3.08
C LYS A 71 6.37 6.38 -2.27
N VAL A 72 5.34 5.76 -2.85
CA VAL A 72 4.10 5.39 -2.13
C VAL A 72 3.93 3.88 -2.15
N PHE A 73 3.54 3.32 -1.00
CA PHE A 73 3.06 1.96 -0.84
C PHE A 73 1.57 2.03 -0.52
N LEU A 74 0.72 1.64 -1.48
CA LEU A 74 -0.72 1.78 -1.41
C LEU A 74 -1.37 0.42 -1.16
N ASP A 75 -2.10 0.25 -0.06
CA ASP A 75 -2.94 -0.93 0.11
C ASP A 75 -4.19 -0.83 -0.77
N VAL A 76 -4.36 -1.81 -1.67
CA VAL A 76 -5.63 -2.08 -2.36
C VAL A 76 -6.20 -3.36 -1.76
N LYS A 77 -7.27 -3.21 -0.99
CA LYS A 77 -7.77 -4.29 -0.11
C LYS A 77 -8.72 -5.25 -0.83
N ALA A 78 -9.41 -4.80 -1.86
CA ALA A 78 -10.31 -5.58 -2.72
C ALA A 78 -10.38 -4.92 -4.11
N PRO A 79 -11.05 -5.51 -5.11
CA PRO A 79 -11.28 -4.86 -6.39
C PRO A 79 -11.97 -3.50 -6.20
N LEU A 80 -11.42 -2.45 -6.82
CA LEU A 80 -11.88 -1.06 -6.62
C LEU A 80 -13.27 -0.80 -7.25
N ASP A 81 -13.70 -1.68 -8.15
CA ASP A 81 -15.01 -1.70 -8.81
C ASP A 81 -16.06 -2.54 -8.06
N GLU A 82 -15.71 -3.15 -6.92
CA GLU A 82 -16.62 -3.96 -6.08
C GLU A 82 -16.76 -3.36 -4.67
N PRO A 83 -17.52 -2.27 -4.49
CA PRO A 83 -17.61 -1.55 -3.22
C PRO A 83 -18.17 -2.39 -2.06
N GLU A 84 -19.05 -3.35 -2.34
CA GLU A 84 -19.57 -4.30 -1.34
C GLU A 84 -18.46 -5.21 -0.81
N GLN A 85 -17.62 -5.76 -1.70
CA GLN A 85 -16.48 -6.58 -1.30
C GLN A 85 -15.46 -5.75 -0.54
N TYR A 86 -15.21 -4.51 -1.00
CA TYR A 86 -14.33 -3.57 -0.31
C TYR A 86 -14.83 -3.27 1.11
N ALA A 87 -16.14 -3.06 1.28
CA ALA A 87 -16.78 -2.86 2.58
C ALA A 87 -16.59 -4.06 3.51
N ILE A 88 -16.82 -5.28 3.01
CA ILE A 88 -16.63 -6.53 3.76
C ILE A 88 -15.18 -6.65 4.24
N VAL A 89 -14.20 -6.49 3.34
CA VAL A 89 -12.77 -6.66 3.65
C VAL A 89 -12.27 -5.57 4.61
N THR A 90 -12.85 -4.37 4.55
CA THR A 90 -12.48 -3.25 5.44
C THR A 90 -13.27 -3.24 6.76
N GLY A 91 -14.26 -4.12 6.94
CA GLY A 91 -15.16 -4.10 8.09
C GLY A 91 -16.06 -2.85 8.14
N LEU A 92 -16.30 -2.22 6.99
CA LEU A 92 -17.13 -1.02 6.85
C LEU A 92 -18.54 -1.38 6.36
N ASN A 93 -19.48 -0.46 6.54
CA ASN A 93 -20.74 -0.53 5.80
C ASN A 93 -20.52 -0.19 4.31
N VAL A 94 -21.49 -0.51 3.46
CA VAL A 94 -21.36 -0.35 1.99
C VAL A 94 -21.02 1.09 1.59
N ASP A 95 -21.66 2.10 2.20
CA ASP A 95 -21.39 3.50 1.87
C ASP A 95 -19.95 3.92 2.20
N ALA A 96 -19.48 3.56 3.39
CA ALA A 96 -18.11 3.84 3.83
C ALA A 96 -17.07 3.03 3.06
N GLY A 97 -17.36 1.77 2.74
CA GLY A 97 -16.52 0.91 1.89
C GLY A 97 -16.41 1.44 0.46
N SER A 98 -17.53 1.92 -0.11
CA SER A 98 -17.53 2.55 -1.43
C SER A 98 -16.68 3.82 -1.45
N LYS A 99 -16.78 4.66 -0.41
CA LYS A 99 -15.93 5.84 -0.26
C LYS A 99 -14.45 5.49 -0.07
N ALA A 100 -14.16 4.41 0.65
CA ALA A 100 -12.79 3.92 0.82
C ALA A 100 -12.21 3.47 -0.52
N ALA A 101 -12.94 2.66 -1.30
CA ALA A 101 -12.53 2.23 -2.64
C ALA A 101 -12.30 3.44 -3.57
N GLU A 102 -13.21 4.42 -3.58
CA GLU A 102 -13.06 5.66 -4.36
C GLU A 102 -11.79 6.43 -3.95
N ASN A 103 -11.54 6.61 -2.66
CA ASN A 103 -10.36 7.31 -2.18
C ASN A 103 -9.06 6.54 -2.50
N THR A 104 -9.05 5.22 -2.40
CA THR A 104 -7.91 4.39 -2.82
C THR A 104 -7.67 4.55 -4.34
N ALA A 105 -8.72 4.51 -5.17
CA ALA A 105 -8.62 4.72 -6.62
C ALA A 105 -8.10 6.13 -6.96
N ARG A 106 -8.60 7.17 -6.28
CA ARG A 106 -8.11 8.55 -6.40
C ARG A 106 -6.65 8.67 -6.00
N THR A 107 -6.22 7.99 -4.94
CA THR A 107 -4.81 7.99 -4.50
C THR A 107 -3.91 7.34 -5.55
N LEU A 108 -4.32 6.18 -6.07
CA LEU A 108 -3.64 5.46 -7.14
C LEU A 108 -3.44 6.35 -8.38
N ASP A 109 -4.52 6.95 -8.90
CA ASP A 109 -4.47 7.84 -10.08
C ASP A 109 -3.53 9.04 -9.85
N LYS A 110 -3.59 9.68 -8.68
CA LYS A 110 -2.69 10.80 -8.35
C LYS A 110 -1.22 10.39 -8.32
N CYS A 111 -0.90 9.25 -7.71
CA CYS A 111 0.48 8.73 -7.67
C CYS A 111 1.00 8.41 -9.07
N ILE A 112 0.17 7.78 -9.92
CA ILE A 112 0.51 7.47 -11.31
C ILE A 112 0.78 8.74 -12.10
N ARG A 113 -0.12 9.74 -12.03
CA ARG A 113 0.05 11.03 -12.74
C ARG A 113 1.25 11.82 -12.26
N ALA A 114 1.58 11.74 -10.99
CA ALA A 114 2.79 12.36 -10.43
C ALA A 114 4.08 11.66 -10.88
N GLY A 115 3.99 10.44 -11.43
CA GLY A 115 5.14 9.68 -11.92
C GLY A 115 6.08 9.20 -10.80
N ILE A 116 5.62 9.18 -9.54
CA ILE A 116 6.41 8.71 -8.41
C ILE A 116 6.52 7.17 -8.41
N GLU A 117 7.52 6.62 -7.71
CA GLU A 117 7.58 5.17 -7.54
C GLU A 117 6.37 4.70 -6.73
N LEU A 118 5.67 3.69 -7.23
CA LEU A 118 4.45 3.19 -6.63
C LEU A 118 4.54 1.68 -6.44
N GLU A 119 4.18 1.23 -5.25
CA GLU A 119 3.90 -0.16 -5.00
C GLU A 119 2.46 -0.32 -4.52
N VAL A 120 1.67 -1.10 -5.24
CA VAL A 120 0.34 -1.51 -4.80
C VAL A 120 0.48 -2.84 -4.05
N ARG A 121 -0.15 -2.95 -2.88
CA ARG A 121 -0.14 -4.14 -2.05
C ARG A 121 -1.55 -4.65 -1.83
N THR A 122 -1.77 -5.95 -2.03
CA THR A 122 -3.01 -6.63 -1.64
C THR A 122 -2.70 -7.75 -0.68
N THR A 123 -3.26 -7.67 0.53
CA THR A 123 -3.15 -8.75 1.52
C THR A 123 -4.26 -9.77 1.31
N ILE A 124 -3.91 -11.03 1.05
CA ILE A 124 -4.85 -12.12 0.79
C ILE A 124 -5.20 -12.87 2.07
N PHE A 125 -6.49 -13.17 2.24
CA PHE A 125 -7.03 -13.94 3.36
C PHE A 125 -8.04 -14.95 2.83
N ARG A 126 -7.89 -16.23 3.17
CA ARG A 126 -8.75 -17.29 2.66
C ARG A 126 -10.22 -17.00 3.04
N GLY A 127 -11.09 -17.04 2.04
CA GLY A 127 -12.52 -16.72 2.20
C GLY A 127 -12.88 -15.22 2.15
N LEU A 128 -11.89 -14.30 2.17
CA LEU A 128 -12.12 -12.86 2.01
C LEU A 128 -11.49 -12.29 0.73
N VAL A 129 -10.21 -12.54 0.49
CA VAL A 129 -9.49 -12.02 -0.68
C VAL A 129 -8.60 -13.14 -1.22
N GLY A 130 -8.78 -13.50 -2.48
CA GLY A 130 -8.04 -14.60 -3.11
C GLY A 130 -7.82 -14.44 -4.61
N ALA A 131 -7.63 -15.55 -5.31
CA ALA A 131 -7.18 -15.57 -6.70
C ALA A 131 -8.09 -14.80 -7.68
N LYS A 132 -9.41 -14.76 -7.43
CA LYS A 132 -10.35 -13.97 -8.24
C LYS A 132 -10.09 -12.48 -8.09
N ASP A 133 -9.91 -12.01 -6.86
CA ASP A 133 -9.71 -10.61 -6.52
C ASP A 133 -8.35 -10.12 -7.03
N ILE A 134 -7.29 -10.92 -6.85
CA ILE A 134 -5.96 -10.63 -7.40
C ILE A 134 -6.00 -10.48 -8.93
N ARG A 135 -6.77 -11.33 -9.62
CA ARG A 135 -6.97 -11.19 -11.07
C ARG A 135 -7.64 -9.86 -11.44
N LYS A 136 -8.69 -9.47 -10.73
CA LYS A 136 -9.41 -8.21 -11.00
C LYS A 136 -8.55 -6.99 -10.71
N ILE A 137 -7.88 -6.98 -9.55
CA ILE A 137 -6.98 -5.89 -9.17
C ILE A 137 -5.84 -5.79 -10.18
N SER A 138 -5.19 -6.91 -10.54
CA SER A 138 -4.10 -6.85 -11.53
C SER A 138 -4.55 -6.38 -12.90
N GLN A 139 -5.75 -6.74 -13.37
CA GLN A 139 -6.32 -6.20 -14.62
C GLN A 139 -6.52 -4.69 -14.54
N TYR A 140 -7.14 -4.20 -13.45
CA TYR A 140 -7.31 -2.77 -13.23
C TYR A 140 -5.96 -2.02 -13.21
N LEU A 141 -4.95 -2.57 -12.54
CA LEU A 141 -3.62 -1.96 -12.47
C LEU A 141 -2.89 -1.95 -13.82
N ASP A 142 -3.03 -3.01 -14.62
CA ASP A 142 -2.44 -3.11 -15.96
C ASP A 142 -3.07 -2.09 -16.93
N GLU A 143 -4.38 -1.85 -16.81
CA GLU A 143 -5.13 -0.83 -17.58
C GLU A 143 -4.73 0.61 -17.23
N CYS A 144 -4.15 0.84 -16.05
CA CYS A 144 -3.66 2.16 -15.66
C CYS A 144 -2.37 2.57 -16.40
N ASP A 145 -1.74 1.67 -17.16
CA ASP A 145 -0.56 1.91 -18.01
C ASP A 145 0.59 2.66 -17.29
N CYS A 146 1.06 2.09 -16.17
CA CYS A 146 2.10 2.71 -15.34
C CYS A 146 3.34 1.82 -15.17
N GLY A 147 4.34 2.03 -16.03
CA GLY A 147 5.61 1.29 -16.00
C GLY A 147 6.47 1.45 -14.74
N ASN A 148 6.08 2.30 -13.79
CA ASN A 148 6.73 2.47 -12.49
C ASN A 148 5.98 1.78 -11.33
N LEU A 149 4.93 1.01 -11.62
CA LEU A 149 4.08 0.35 -10.63
C LEU A 149 4.55 -1.08 -10.36
N THR A 150 4.87 -1.38 -9.10
CA THR A 150 5.06 -2.75 -8.61
C THR A 150 3.76 -3.26 -7.98
N TYR A 151 3.34 -4.50 -8.28
CA TYR A 151 2.22 -5.13 -7.58
C TYR A 151 2.70 -6.25 -6.65
N ALA A 152 2.40 -6.13 -5.35
CA ALA A 152 2.79 -7.08 -4.32
C ALA A 152 1.57 -7.83 -3.75
N VAL A 153 1.59 -9.16 -3.87
CA VAL A 153 0.60 -10.06 -3.25
C VAL A 153 1.14 -10.52 -1.90
N GLN A 154 0.48 -10.13 -0.80
CA GLN A 154 0.95 -10.38 0.55
C GLN A 154 0.08 -11.42 1.26
N GLN A 155 0.70 -12.45 1.82
CA GLN A 155 0.03 -13.44 2.66
C GLN A 155 -0.51 -12.79 3.94
N GLY A 156 -1.80 -12.95 4.21
CA GLY A 156 -2.43 -12.49 5.44
C GLY A 156 -2.13 -13.39 6.64
N LEU A 157 -1.99 -12.79 7.82
CA LEU A 157 -1.76 -13.49 9.09
C LEU A 157 -3.03 -13.47 9.93
N SER A 158 -3.63 -14.64 10.16
CA SER A 158 -4.84 -14.80 10.99
C SER A 158 -4.59 -14.76 12.50
N ASP A 159 -3.37 -15.04 12.95
CA ASP A 159 -3.06 -15.27 14.38
C ASP A 159 -3.30 -14.03 15.27
N ASN A 160 -3.17 -12.83 14.69
CA ASN A 160 -3.32 -11.55 15.40
C ASN A 160 -4.60 -10.77 15.03
N THR A 161 -5.48 -11.36 14.22
CA THR A 161 -6.77 -10.75 13.87
C THR A 161 -7.84 -11.14 14.89
N LEU A 162 -8.65 -10.17 15.34
CA LEU A 162 -9.61 -10.33 16.43
C LEU A 162 -10.67 -11.42 16.14
N ASP A 163 -11.06 -11.61 14.88
CA ASP A 163 -12.20 -12.46 14.48
C ASP A 163 -11.86 -13.55 13.44
N MET A 164 -10.57 -13.79 13.15
CA MET A 164 -10.14 -14.68 12.06
C MET A 164 -9.09 -15.71 12.46
N LYS A 165 -8.92 -15.97 13.76
CA LYS A 165 -7.84 -16.83 14.30
C LYS A 165 -7.81 -18.26 13.76
N ASP A 166 -8.97 -18.77 13.31
CA ASP A 166 -9.12 -20.14 12.81
C ASP A 166 -9.06 -20.25 11.27
N ILE A 167 -8.80 -19.14 10.56
CA ILE A 167 -8.69 -19.17 9.10
C ILE A 167 -7.33 -19.72 8.69
N GLU A 168 -7.37 -20.83 7.94
CA GLU A 168 -6.19 -21.41 7.32
C GLU A 168 -5.56 -20.41 6.34
N LYS A 169 -4.28 -20.10 6.59
CA LYS A 169 -3.48 -19.21 5.76
C LYS A 169 -3.29 -19.83 4.36
N PHE A 170 -3.15 -18.99 3.34
CA PHE A 170 -2.61 -19.49 2.07
C PHE A 170 -1.17 -19.95 2.28
N SER A 171 -0.79 -21.10 1.73
CA SER A 171 0.61 -21.51 1.67
C SER A 171 1.41 -20.60 0.73
N ARG A 172 2.74 -20.51 0.90
CA ARG A 172 3.60 -19.84 -0.08
C ARG A 172 3.32 -20.27 -1.52
N GLN A 173 3.12 -21.56 -1.78
CA GLN A 173 2.86 -22.05 -3.13
C GLN A 173 1.55 -21.49 -3.70
N GLU A 174 0.48 -21.44 -2.91
CA GLU A 174 -0.78 -20.81 -3.35
C GLU A 174 -0.61 -19.32 -3.64
N VAL A 175 0.17 -18.58 -2.84
CA VAL A 175 0.47 -17.17 -3.10
C VAL A 175 1.26 -17.00 -4.40
N LEU A 176 2.27 -17.85 -4.62
CA LEU A 176 3.08 -17.87 -5.83
C LEU A 176 2.24 -18.20 -7.07
N ASP A 177 1.32 -19.16 -6.99
CA ASP A 177 0.43 -19.53 -8.09
C ASP A 177 -0.50 -18.36 -8.46
N MET A 178 -1.02 -17.62 -7.46
CA MET A 178 -1.82 -16.42 -7.70
C MET A 178 -1.02 -15.32 -8.40
N ALA A 179 0.21 -15.05 -7.94
CA ALA A 179 1.05 -14.02 -8.51
C ALA A 179 1.54 -14.38 -9.93
N THR A 180 1.90 -15.65 -10.17
CA THR A 180 2.36 -16.14 -11.48
C THR A 180 1.22 -16.16 -12.51
N ALA A 181 -0.04 -16.23 -12.07
CA ALA A 181 -1.21 -16.13 -12.95
C ALA A 181 -1.46 -14.70 -13.47
N ILE A 182 -0.81 -13.69 -12.89
CA ILE A 182 -0.86 -12.32 -13.38
C ILE A 182 -0.02 -12.24 -14.67
N LYS A 183 -0.60 -11.66 -15.71
CA LYS A 183 0.06 -11.48 -17.02
C LYS A 183 0.30 -9.99 -17.25
N PRO A 184 1.29 -9.37 -16.58
CA PRO A 184 1.48 -7.93 -16.68
C PRO A 184 2.02 -7.56 -18.06
N VAL A 185 1.44 -6.52 -18.67
CA VAL A 185 2.03 -5.84 -19.82
C VAL A 185 2.67 -4.53 -19.37
N ASN A 186 2.05 -3.82 -18.42
CA ASN A 186 2.42 -2.45 -18.05
C ASN A 186 2.91 -2.31 -16.60
N LEU A 187 3.11 -3.40 -15.86
CA LEU A 187 3.66 -3.34 -14.50
C LEU A 187 5.18 -3.44 -14.51
N LYS A 188 5.84 -2.68 -13.62
CA LYS A 188 7.29 -2.72 -13.41
C LYS A 188 7.78 -4.08 -12.92
N ASP A 189 7.04 -4.64 -11.96
CA ASP A 189 7.46 -5.80 -11.17
C ASP A 189 6.23 -6.43 -10.48
N ILE A 190 6.30 -7.73 -10.24
CA ILE A 190 5.33 -8.48 -9.44
C ILE A 190 6.07 -9.19 -8.31
N ARG A 191 5.58 -9.02 -7.09
CA ARG A 191 6.18 -9.59 -5.89
C ARG A 191 5.19 -10.41 -5.09
N ILE A 192 5.72 -11.37 -4.35
CA ILE A 192 4.99 -12.03 -3.27
C ILE A 192 5.67 -11.73 -1.94
N ARG A 193 4.88 -11.64 -0.87
CA ARG A 193 5.36 -11.56 0.50
C ARG A 193 4.74 -12.66 1.33
N THR A 194 5.58 -13.57 1.81
CA THR A 194 5.17 -14.76 2.57
C THR A 194 5.96 -14.86 3.87
N ILE A 195 5.40 -15.54 4.87
CA ILE A 195 6.05 -15.78 6.16
C ILE A 195 7.30 -16.63 5.94
N GLU A 196 7.20 -17.61 5.05
CA GLU A 196 8.21 -18.63 4.81
C GLU A 196 9.49 -18.03 4.25
N ASN A 197 9.36 -17.12 3.27
CA ASN A 197 10.50 -16.64 2.48
C ASN A 197 10.67 -15.11 2.50
N GLY A 198 9.78 -14.36 3.14
CA GLY A 198 9.78 -12.90 3.07
C GLY A 198 9.33 -12.41 1.69
N GLU A 199 10.04 -11.41 1.15
CA GLU A 199 9.75 -10.83 -0.16
C GLU A 199 10.48 -11.57 -1.28
N GLU A 200 9.74 -11.96 -2.33
CA GLU A 200 10.28 -12.59 -3.52
C GLU A 200 9.77 -11.88 -4.78
N ARG A 201 10.68 -11.69 -5.74
CA ARG A 201 10.38 -11.13 -7.06
C ARG A 201 9.98 -12.24 -8.02
N ILE A 202 8.89 -12.05 -8.76
CA ILE A 202 8.36 -13.05 -9.72
C ILE A 202 8.76 -12.72 -11.16
N VAL A 203 8.71 -11.43 -11.55
CA VAL A 203 8.98 -10.97 -12.93
C VAL A 203 9.92 -9.76 -12.94
#